data_AF-A0A9X7AUL2-F1
#
_entry.id   AF-A0A9X7AUL2-F1
#
_cell.length_a   1.000
_cell.length_b   1.000
_cell.length_c   1.000
_cell.angle_alpha   90.00
_cell.angle_beta   90.00
_cell.angle_gamma   90.00
#
_symmetry.space_group_name_H-M   'P 1'
#
loop_
_entity.id
_entity.type
_entity.pdbx_description
1 polymer ?
#
loop_
_entity_poly.entity_id
_entity_poly.type
_entity_poly.pdbx_seq_one_letter_code
_entity_poly.pdbx_strand_id
1 'polypeptide(L)' 'MKYCSHCYLNAKFVQDITATQMQDFVQNHMVENMRFPKLLAKLFVRNIPKLERWK' A
#
# COMPACT_ATOMS: atom_id res chain seq x y z
N MET A 1 -7.40 -8.13 6.92
CA MET A 1 -6.97 -6.89 7.59
C MET A 1 -7.13 -5.74 6.59
N LYS A 2 -7.90 -4.69 6.93
CA LYS A 2 -8.26 -3.62 5.98
C LYS A 2 -7.18 -2.55 5.80
N TYR A 3 -6.24 -2.40 6.75
CA TYR A 3 -5.16 -1.40 6.67
C TYR A 3 -3.88 -1.90 7.36
N CYS A 4 -2.72 -1.50 6.84
CA CYS A 4 -1.41 -1.66 7.47
C CYS A 4 -1.23 -0.58 8.56
N SER A 5 -0.58 -0.91 9.67
CA SER A 5 -0.29 0.00 10.81
C SER A 5 0.46 1.26 10.40
N HIS A 6 1.16 1.25 9.27
CA HIS A 6 1.82 2.44 8.70
C HIS A 6 0.88 3.37 7.93
N CYS A 7 -0.24 2.85 7.40
CA CYS A 7 -1.13 3.60 6.51
C CYS A 7 -2.30 4.23 7.27
N TYR A 8 -2.70 3.67 8.41
CA TYR A 8 -3.90 4.08 9.13
C TYR A 8 -3.61 4.09 10.64
N LEU A 9 -3.43 5.28 11.19
CA LEU A 9 -3.19 5.51 12.60
C LEU A 9 -4.31 6.39 13.14
N ASN A 10 -4.90 6.03 14.28
CA ASN A 10 -5.94 6.83 14.93
C ASN A 10 -7.12 7.22 14.01
N ALA A 11 -7.64 6.24 13.26
CA ALA A 11 -8.76 6.41 12.33
C ALA A 11 -8.51 7.40 11.17
N LYS A 12 -7.26 7.84 10.97
CA LYS A 12 -6.88 8.76 9.89
C LYS A 12 -5.74 8.19 9.07
N PHE A 13 -5.80 8.46 7.77
CA PHE A 13 -4.66 8.20 6.92
C PHE A 13 -3.59 9.27 7.18
N VAL A 14 -2.39 8.84 7.57
CA VAL A 14 -1.34 9.73 8.11
C VAL A 14 -0.55 10.44 7.00
N GLN A 15 -0.73 10.03 5.75
CA GLN A 15 0.08 10.49 4.61
C GLN A 15 -0.80 11.09 3.53
N ASP A 16 -0.53 12.32 3.08
CA ASP A 16 -1.14 12.89 1.88
C ASP A 16 -0.44 12.37 0.63
N ILE A 17 -0.81 11.15 0.23
CA ILE A 17 -0.22 10.48 -0.93
C ILE A 17 -1.31 9.97 -1.88
N THR A 18 -0.99 10.04 -3.17
CA THR A 18 -1.84 9.50 -4.24
C THR A 18 -1.88 7.97 -4.18
N ALA A 19 -2.91 7.37 -4.78
CA ALA A 19 -3.01 5.91 -4.87
C ALA A 19 -1.78 5.27 -5.51
N THR A 20 -1.21 5.91 -6.54
CA THR A 20 0.02 5.46 -7.22
C THR A 20 1.23 5.48 -6.29
N GLN A 21 1.43 6.57 -5.54
CA GLN A 21 2.52 6.64 -4.56
C GLN A 21 2.39 5.57 -3.47
N MET A 22 1.15 5.25 -3.05
CA MET A 22 0.93 4.14 -2.12
C MET A 22 1.26 2.78 -2.75
N GLN A 23 0.98 2.58 -4.05
CA GLN A 23 1.38 1.36 -4.75
C GLN A 23 2.89 1.17 -4.72
N ASP A 24 3.64 2.21 -5.05
CA ASP A 24 5.11 2.16 -5.05
C ASP A 24 5.65 1.95 -3.64
N PHE A 25 5.12 2.66 -2.64
CA PHE A 25 5.52 2.51 -1.25
C PHE A 25 5.32 1.07 -0.73
N VAL A 26 4.11 0.52 -0.91
CA VAL A 26 3.80 -0.84 -0.45
C VAL A 26 4.60 -1.87 -1.25
N GLN A 27 4.76 -1.68 -2.56
CA GLN A 27 5.53 -2.59 -3.40
C GLN A 27 7.00 -2.64 -2.96
N ASN A 28 7.63 -1.49 -2.76
CA ASN A 28 9.02 -1.41 -2.32
C ASN A 28 9.18 -2.02 -0.92
N HIS A 29 8.27 -1.71 0.02
CA HIS A 29 8.28 -2.33 1.34
C HIS A 29 8.18 -3.86 1.28
N MET A 30 7.31 -4.41 0.43
CA MET A 30 7.19 -5.86 0.27
C MET A 30 8.48 -6.48 -0.29
N VAL A 31 9.07 -5.87 -1.31
CA VAL A 31 10.29 -6.39 -1.95
C VAL A 31 11.49 -6.28 -1.02
N GLU A 32 11.69 -5.12 -0.39
CA GLU A 32 12.90 -4.80 0.39
C GLU A 32 12.85 -5.38 1.80
N ASN A 33 11.75 -5.20 2.52
CA ASN A 33 11.65 -5.59 3.94
C ASN A 33 11.14 -7.03 4.12
N MET A 34 10.26 -7.49 3.22
CA MET A 34 9.64 -8.82 3.32
C MET A 34 10.26 -9.84 2.36
N ARG A 35 11.23 -9.42 1.52
CA ARG A 35 11.86 -10.25 0.47
C ARG A 35 10.84 -10.91 -0.46
N PHE A 36 9.71 -10.24 -0.70
CA PHE A 36 8.65 -10.75 -1.56
C PHE A 36 9.08 -10.70 -3.03
N PRO A 37 8.72 -11.70 -3.86
CA PRO A 37 8.94 -11.65 -5.29
C PRO A 37 8.26 -10.43 -5.93
N LYS A 38 9.00 -9.66 -6.73
CA LYS A 38 8.54 -8.39 -7.33
C LYS A 38 7.24 -8.52 -8.14
N LEU A 39 7.05 -9.66 -8.82
CA LEU A 39 5.83 -9.97 -9.58
C LEU A 39 4.60 -10.09 -8.67
N LEU A 40 4.74 -10.78 -7.54
CA LEU A 40 3.67 -10.92 -6.56
C LEU A 40 3.37 -9.58 -5.90
N ALA A 41 4.41 -8.85 -5.47
CA ALA A 41 4.24 -7.51 -4.89
C ALA A 41 3.44 -6.59 -5.83
N LYS A 42 3.76 -6.59 -7.13
CA LYS A 42 3.03 -5.82 -8.15
C LYS A 42 1.56 -6.23 -8.27
N LEU A 43 1.25 -7.53 -8.16
CA LEU A 43 -0.13 -8.03 -8.20
C LEU A 43 -0.93 -7.59 -6.97
N PHE A 44 -0.31 -7.64 -5.78
CA PHE A 44 -0.95 -7.23 -4.52
C PHE A 44 -1.31 -5.74 -4.51
N VAL A 45 -0.42 -4.86 -4.97
CA VAL A 45 -0.66 -3.41 -4.94
C VAL A 45 -1.63 -2.92 -6.03
N ARG A 46 -1.91 -3.72 -7.07
CA ARG A 46 -2.76 -3.32 -8.21
C ARG A 46 -4.17 -2.85 -7.79
N ASN A 47 -4.70 -3.39 -6.69
CA ASN A 47 -6.03 -3.06 -6.21
C ASN A 47 -6.08 -1.86 -5.25
N ILE A 48 -4.95 -1.25 -4.89
CA ILE A 48 -4.89 -0.10 -3.98
C ILE A 48 -5.77 1.09 -4.45
N PRO A 49 -5.79 1.49 -5.73
CA PRO A 49 -6.67 2.57 -6.21
C PRO A 49 -8.17 2.25 -6.11
N LYS A 50 -8.54 0.98 -5.90
CA LYS A 50 -9.94 0.57 -5.72
C LYS A 50 -10.40 0.60 -4.26
N LEU A 51 -9.50 0.89 -3.32
CA LEU A 51 -9.83 0.99 -1.89
C LEU A 51 -10.67 2.24 -1.63
N GLU A 52 -11.58 2.17 -0.66
CA GLU A 52 -12.55 3.23 -0.32
C GLU A 52 -11.92 4.60 -0.05
N ARG A 53 -10.64 4.63 0.32
CA ARG A 53 -9.88 5.87 0.51
C ARG A 53 -9.72 6.69 -0.78
N TRP A 54 -9.55 6.01 -1.92
CA TRP A 54 -9.27 6.62 -3.23
C TRP A 54 -10.41 6.34 -4.23
N LYS A 55 -11.55 5.88 -3.72
CA LYS A 55 -12.79 5.66 -4.47
C LYS A 55 -13.65 6.92 -4.37
#